data_AF-A0A241XJ22-F1
#
_entry.id   AF-A0A241XJ22-F1
#
_cell.length_a   1.000
_cell.length_b   1.000
_cell.length_c   1.000
_cell.angle_alpha   90.00
_cell.angle_beta   90.00
_cell.angle_gamma   90.00
#
_symmetry.space_group_name_H-M   'P 1'
#
loop_
_entity.id
_entity.type
_entity.pdbx_description
1 polymer ?
#
loop_
_entity_poly.entity_id
_entity_poly.type
_entity_poly.pdbx_seq_one_letter_code
_entity_poly.pdbx_strand_id
1 'polypeptide(L)'
;MEEQETGRDWALEGIEGLMQLLQALVLALGKTGQLDTAEYARLLADWHNQQIEPDSLQDVLFQRMLGMLVDEPEVLLRRSRFQLMPAPSLAGEPKQPGAGQKPEND
;
A
#
# COMPACT_ATOMS: atom_id res chain seq x y z
N MET A 1 -30.54 -20.98 -11.30
CA MET A 1 -29.73 -20.23 -10.32
C MET A 1 -28.33 -20.85 -10.20
N GLU A 2 -28.16 -22.15 -10.45
CA GLU A 2 -26.88 -22.90 -10.32
C GLU A 2 -25.85 -22.63 -11.45
N GLU A 3 -26.26 -22.30 -12.67
CA GLU A 3 -25.33 -22.04 -13.78
C GLU A 3 -24.49 -20.75 -13.60
N GLN A 4 -25.03 -19.74 -12.90
CA GLN A 4 -24.30 -18.51 -12.61
C GLN A 4 -23.26 -18.69 -11.50
N GLU A 5 -23.51 -19.56 -10.53
CA GLU A 5 -22.57 -19.86 -9.45
C GLU A 5 -21.37 -20.65 -10.00
N THR A 6 -21.64 -21.66 -10.84
CA THR A 6 -20.60 -22.49 -11.46
C THR A 6 -19.66 -21.66 -12.36
N GLY A 7 -20.21 -20.74 -13.17
CA GLY A 7 -19.41 -19.85 -14.02
C GLY A 7 -18.57 -18.84 -13.23
N ARG A 8 -19.05 -18.43 -12.06
CA ARG A 8 -18.32 -17.53 -11.15
C ARG A 8 -17.15 -18.26 -10.48
N ASP A 9 -17.34 -19.50 -10.07
CA ASP A 9 -16.28 -20.30 -9.43
C ASP A 9 -15.11 -20.57 -10.39
N TRP A 10 -15.40 -20.89 -11.66
CA TRP A 10 -14.37 -21.08 -12.68
C TRP A 10 -13.58 -19.79 -12.97
N ALA A 11 -14.26 -18.65 -12.97
CA ALA A 11 -13.60 -17.35 -13.15
C ALA A 11 -12.66 -17.04 -11.98
N LEU A 12 -13.07 -17.37 -10.75
CA LEU A 12 -12.26 -17.20 -9.55
C LEU A 12 -11.02 -18.10 -9.57
N GLU A 13 -11.17 -19.38 -9.93
CA GLU A 13 -10.05 -20.31 -10.08
C GLU A 13 -9.06 -19.83 -11.14
N GLY A 14 -9.55 -19.32 -12.28
CA GLY A 14 -8.71 -18.75 -13.33
C GLY A 14 -7.93 -17.52 -12.87
N ILE A 15 -8.57 -16.63 -12.10
CA ILE A 15 -7.92 -15.45 -11.51
C ILE A 15 -6.85 -15.88 -10.50
N GLU A 16 -7.14 -16.85 -9.64
CA GLU A 16 -6.17 -17.38 -8.67
C GLU A 16 -4.96 -18.00 -9.37
N GLY A 17 -5.18 -18.78 -10.44
CA GLY A 17 -4.10 -19.35 -11.24
C GLY A 17 -3.21 -18.29 -11.90
N LEU A 18 -3.81 -17.23 -12.46
CA LEU A 18 -3.07 -16.11 -13.04
C LEU A 18 -2.22 -15.37 -11.99
N MET A 19 -2.79 -15.15 -10.81
CA MET A 19 -2.10 -14.49 -9.69
C MET A 19 -0.88 -15.29 -9.24
N GLN A 20 -1.00 -16.62 -9.11
CA GLN A 20 0.13 -17.48 -8.77
C GLN A 20 1.24 -17.43 -9.83
N LEU A 21 0.89 -17.39 -11.11
CA LEU A 21 1.87 -17.27 -12.19
C LEU A 21 2.62 -15.93 -12.13
N LEU A 22 1.89 -14.82 -12.00
CA LEU A 22 2.48 -13.49 -11.84
C LEU A 22 3.44 -13.43 -10.66
N GLN A 23 3.05 -14.02 -9.55
CA GLN A 23 3.87 -14.07 -8.36
C GLN A 23 5.14 -14.92 -8.55
N ALA A 24 5.05 -16.08 -9.18
CA ALA A 24 6.22 -16.90 -9.50
C ALA A 24 7.22 -16.12 -10.37
N LEU A 25 6.71 -15.33 -11.33
CA LEU A 25 7.52 -14.47 -12.17
C LEU A 25 8.20 -13.34 -11.37
N VAL A 26 7.45 -12.65 -10.50
CA VAL A 26 7.99 -11.59 -9.63
C VAL A 26 9.12 -12.13 -8.74
N LEU A 27 8.93 -13.31 -8.14
CA LEU A 27 9.97 -13.94 -7.32
C LEU A 27 11.19 -14.36 -8.15
N ALA A 28 11.00 -14.88 -9.36
CA ALA A 28 12.09 -15.25 -10.24
C ALA A 28 12.91 -14.02 -10.68
N LEU A 29 12.24 -12.93 -11.04
CA LEU A 29 12.89 -11.66 -11.41
C LEU A 29 13.60 -11.01 -10.20
N GLY A 30 13.02 -11.15 -9.00
CA GLY A 30 13.67 -10.74 -7.77
C GLY A 30 14.97 -11.49 -7.51
N LYS A 31 14.97 -12.82 -7.70
CA LYS A 31 16.17 -13.66 -7.55
C LYS A 31 17.26 -13.37 -8.58
N THR A 32 16.89 -12.92 -9.78
CA THR A 32 17.86 -12.52 -10.82
C THR A 32 18.32 -11.07 -10.67
N GLY A 33 17.79 -10.32 -9.69
CA GLY A 33 18.09 -8.90 -9.48
C GLY A 33 17.50 -7.98 -10.55
N GLN A 34 16.63 -8.49 -11.42
CA GLN A 34 15.96 -7.69 -12.46
C GLN A 34 14.74 -6.92 -11.93
N LEU A 35 14.28 -7.27 -10.73
CA LEU A 35 13.17 -6.61 -10.05
C LEU A 35 13.55 -6.37 -8.58
N ASP A 36 13.44 -5.13 -8.12
CA ASP A 36 13.43 -4.85 -6.69
C ASP A 36 12.05 -5.20 -6.14
N THR A 37 11.96 -6.33 -5.44
CA THR A 37 10.70 -6.83 -4.87
C THR A 37 10.14 -5.91 -3.79
N ALA A 38 10.99 -5.15 -3.09
CA ALA A 38 10.55 -4.19 -2.08
C ALA A 38 9.97 -2.93 -2.72
N GLU A 39 10.57 -2.43 -3.80
CA GLU A 39 10.01 -1.33 -4.58
C GLU A 39 8.69 -1.75 -5.24
N TYR A 40 8.65 -2.95 -5.83
CA TYR A 40 7.44 -3.51 -6.43
C TYR A 40 6.30 -3.63 -5.42
N ALA A 41 6.57 -4.15 -4.21
CA ALA A 41 5.59 -4.25 -3.14
C ALA A 41 5.05 -2.87 -2.71
N ARG A 42 5.91 -1.84 -2.66
CA ARG A 42 5.49 -0.46 -2.34
C ARG A 42 4.56 0.11 -3.41
N LEU A 43 4.92 -0.03 -4.69
CA LEU A 43 4.08 0.44 -5.79
C LEU A 43 2.71 -0.26 -5.82
N LEU A 44 2.69 -1.56 -5.53
CA LEU A 44 1.46 -2.32 -5.35
C LEU A 44 0.61 -1.77 -4.19
N ALA A 45 1.22 -1.52 -3.03
CA ALA A 45 0.54 -0.97 -1.87
C ALA A 45 -0.03 0.44 -2.13
N ASP A 46 0.71 1.29 -2.85
CA ASP A 46 0.24 2.62 -3.24
C ASP A 46 -0.95 2.55 -4.20
N TRP A 47 -0.88 1.65 -5.19
CA TRP A 47 -1.98 1.40 -6.12
C TRP A 47 -3.23 0.88 -5.42
N HIS A 48 -3.06 -0.07 -4.49
CA HIS A 48 -4.16 -0.59 -3.66
C HIS A 48 -4.89 0.51 -2.90
N ASN A 49 -4.16 1.41 -2.24
CA ASN A 49 -4.75 2.51 -1.49
C ASN A 49 -5.53 3.52 -2.34
N GLN A 50 -5.29 3.56 -3.65
CA GLN A 50 -5.95 4.48 -4.58
C GLN A 50 -7.16 3.87 -5.29
N GLN A 51 -7.13 2.56 -5.56
CA GLN A 51 -8.02 1.92 -6.54
C GLN A 51 -8.86 0.78 -5.97
N ILE A 52 -8.48 0.20 -4.83
CA ILE A 52 -9.15 -0.98 -4.28
C ILE A 52 -10.08 -0.58 -3.14
N GLU A 53 -11.35 -0.95 -3.28
CA GLU A 53 -12.34 -0.83 -2.21
C GLU A 53 -12.05 -1.87 -1.10
N PRO A 54 -12.00 -1.47 0.18
CA PRO A 54 -11.80 -2.39 1.30
C PRO A 54 -12.83 -3.51 1.31
N ASP A 55 -12.42 -4.70 1.76
CA ASP A 55 -13.28 -5.89 1.90
C ASP A 55 -13.88 -6.41 0.57
N SER A 56 -13.46 -5.84 -0.57
CA SER A 56 -13.79 -6.37 -1.88
C SER A 56 -13.02 -7.67 -2.15
N LEU A 57 -13.53 -8.49 -3.08
CA LEU A 57 -12.79 -9.66 -3.55
C LEU A 57 -11.39 -9.29 -4.09
N GLN A 58 -11.28 -8.12 -4.73
CA GLN A 58 -10.00 -7.60 -5.22
C GLN A 58 -9.03 -7.31 -4.07
N ASP A 59 -9.53 -6.79 -2.94
CA ASP A 59 -8.73 -6.57 -1.73
C ASP A 59 -8.20 -7.88 -1.15
N VAL A 60 -9.06 -8.90 -1.01
CA VAL A 60 -8.64 -10.22 -0.49
C VAL A 60 -7.57 -10.86 -1.37
N LEU A 61 -7.78 -10.82 -2.69
CA LEU A 61 -6.81 -11.34 -3.66
C LEU A 61 -5.50 -10.57 -3.58
N PHE A 62 -5.57 -9.24 -3.55
CA PHE A 62 -4.41 -8.37 -3.45
C PHE A 62 -3.61 -8.63 -2.17
N GLN A 63 -4.26 -8.70 -1.01
CA GLN A 63 -3.59 -8.95 0.27
C GLN A 63 -2.89 -10.30 0.28
N ARG A 64 -3.50 -11.32 -0.34
CA ARG A 64 -2.87 -12.64 -0.50
C ARG A 64 -1.60 -12.54 -1.36
N MET A 65 -1.65 -11.85 -2.50
CA MET A 65 -0.48 -11.64 -3.36
C MET A 65 0.63 -10.88 -2.63
N LEU A 66 0.28 -9.80 -1.93
CA LEU A 66 1.24 -8.97 -1.21
C LEU A 66 1.88 -9.74 -0.05
N GLY A 67 1.10 -10.53 0.71
CA GLY A 67 1.61 -11.35 1.82
C GLY A 67 2.56 -12.47 1.40
N MET A 68 2.69 -12.74 0.11
CA MET A 68 3.70 -13.68 -0.40
C MET A 68 4.95 -12.97 -0.95
N LEU A 69 4.92 -11.64 -1.06
CA LEU A 69 6.05 -10.81 -1.45
C LEU A 69 6.75 -10.18 -0.24
N VAL A 70 6.00 -9.93 0.83
CA VAL A 70 6.49 -9.32 2.08
C VAL A 70 5.95 -10.06 3.29
N ASP A 71 6.75 -10.13 4.36
CA ASP A 71 6.37 -10.83 5.59
C ASP A 71 5.21 -10.14 6.33
N GLU A 72 5.14 -8.80 6.27
CA GLU A 72 4.14 -7.98 6.96
C GLU A 72 3.36 -7.05 6.01
N PRO A 73 2.45 -7.59 5.18
CA PRO A 73 1.70 -6.81 4.18
C PRO A 73 0.83 -5.72 4.81
N GLU A 74 0.24 -6.00 5.97
CA GLU A 74 -0.58 -5.06 6.76
C GLU A 74 0.19 -3.80 7.18
N VAL A 75 1.45 -3.98 7.59
CA VAL A 75 2.30 -2.86 8.03
C VAL A 75 2.66 -1.98 6.84
N LEU A 76 2.97 -2.60 5.70
CA LEU A 76 3.24 -1.89 4.45
C LEU A 76 2.03 -1.05 4.03
N LEU A 77 0.83 -1.65 4.00
CA LEU A 77 -0.41 -0.99 3.62
C LEU A 77 -0.79 0.17 4.55
N ARG A 78 -0.61 0.01 5.87
CA ARG A 78 -0.83 1.11 6.82
C ARG A 78 0.16 2.24 6.55
N ARG A 79 1.44 1.91 6.34
CA ARG A 79 2.49 2.91 6.12
C ARG A 79 2.27 3.72 4.84
N SER A 80 1.88 3.08 3.73
CA SER A 80 1.57 3.79 2.48
C SER A 80 0.34 4.70 2.64
N ARG A 81 -0.69 4.25 3.37
CA ARG A 81 -1.87 5.08 3.67
C ARG A 81 -1.51 6.34 4.48
N PHE A 82 -0.58 6.24 5.43
CA PHE A 82 -0.09 7.41 6.18
C PHE A 82 0.78 8.36 5.35
N GLN A 83 1.48 7.87 4.32
CA GLN A 83 2.23 8.73 3.38
C GLN A 83 1.32 9.46 2.39
N LEU A 84 0.15 8.89 2.08
CA LEU A 84 -0.87 9.50 1.24
C LEU A 84 -1.72 10.55 1.97
N MET A 85 -1.68 10.60 3.30
CA MET A 85 -2.29 11.70 4.04
C MET A 85 -1.46 12.97 3.78
N PRO A 86 -2.03 14.01 3.16
CA PRO A 86 -1.35 15.28 3.05
C PRO A 86 -1.00 15.71 4.47
N ALA A 87 0.28 16.03 4.71
CA ALA A 87 0.70 16.54 6.00
C ALA A 87 -0.28 17.66 6.40
N PRO A 88 -0.82 17.65 7.64
CA PRO A 88 -1.65 18.74 8.09
C PRO A 88 -0.85 20.01 7.85
N SER A 89 -1.34 20.84 6.94
CA SER A 89 -0.71 22.11 6.63
C SER A 89 -0.68 22.87 7.96
N LEU A 90 0.49 22.94 8.60
CA LEU A 90 0.73 23.76 9.77
C LEU A 90 0.71 25.22 9.32
N ALA A 91 -0.45 25.68 8.85
CA ALA A 91 -0.83 27.08 8.78
C ALA A 91 -1.08 27.52 10.23
N GLY A 92 0.02 27.78 10.93
CA GLY A 92 0.03 28.08 12.34
C GLY A 92 1.47 28.21 12.81
N GLU A 93 2.17 29.20 12.27
CA GLU A 93 3.42 29.70 12.84
C GLU A 93 3.24 29.86 14.36
N PRO A 94 4.09 29.25 15.20
CA PRO A 94 4.09 29.58 16.62
C PRO A 94 4.62 31.00 16.77
N LYS A 95 3.74 31.96 17.10
CA LYS A 95 4.16 33.26 17.63
C LYS A 95 5.06 33.00 18.85
N GLN A 96 6.36 33.23 18.70
CA GLN A 96 7.27 33.41 19.83
C GLN A 96 6.72 34.56 20.71
N PRO A 97 6.52 34.35 22.02
CA PRO A 97 6.47 35.46 22.95
C PRO A 97 7.92 35.93 23.15
N GLY A 98 8.25 37.10 22.61
CA GLY A 98 9.54 37.75 22.83
C GLY A 98 9.80 37.93 24.32
N ALA A 99 10.82 37.24 24.82
CA ALA A 99 11.36 37.44 26.15
C ALA A 99 11.98 38.85 26.26
N GLY A 100 11.85 39.45 27.44
CA GLY A 100 12.06 40.86 27.72
C GLY A 100 13.36 41.48 27.19
N GLN A 101 13.20 42.63 26.54
CA GLN A 101 14.27 43.62 26.42
C GLN A 101 14.32 44.43 27.73
N LYS A 102 15.48 44.37 28.39
CA LYS A 102 15.91 45.30 29.45
C LYS A 102 15.84 46.74 28.93
N PRO A 103 15.43 47.72 29.74
CA PRO A 103 15.69 49.11 29.43
C PRO A 103 17.18 49.40 29.63
N GLU A 104 17.81 49.88 28.56
CA GLU A 104 19.07 50.62 28.55
C GLU A 104 18.82 52.01 29.16
N ASN A 105 19.70 52.46 30.05
CA ASN A 105 20.05 53.88 30.17
C ASN A 105 21.31 54.06 31.01
N ASP A 106 22.21 54.87 30.46
CA ASP A 106 23.35 55.55 31.07
C ASP A 106 22.98 56.36 32.33
#